data_AF-A0A0G3HA12-F1
#
_entry.id   AF-A0A0G3HA12-F1
#
_cell.length_a   1.000
_cell.length_b   1.000
_cell.length_c   1.000
_cell.angle_alpha   90.00
_cell.angle_beta   90.00
_cell.angle_gamma   90.00
#
_symmetry.space_group_name_H-M   'P 1'
#
loop_
_entity.id
_entity.type
_entity.pdbx_description
1 polymer ?
#
loop_
_entity_poly.entity_id
_entity_poly.type
_entity_poly.pdbx_seq_one_letter_code
_entity_poly.pdbx_strand_id
1 'polypeptide(L)'
;MTSTNTYDEAWVKGSAPLWKKLLVWISITFATLALIGSFQPPYPSSWVGLGLEVAAMLLPGLWWLWCEHQDRKARATFAESVKFHQFLTEEDLRLVGEATPPRPRQRRWPLVALIALVLFAVGTTVDTAADASAPAAESVSRQ
;
A
#
# COMPACT_ATOMS: atom_id res chain seq x y z
N MET A 1 -7.96 32.75 30.72
CA MET A 1 -8.02 31.29 30.52
C MET A 1 -7.51 31.02 29.11
N THR A 2 -6.24 30.67 28.99
CA THR A 2 -5.57 30.36 27.73
C THR A 2 -5.86 28.89 27.40
N SER A 3 -6.84 28.63 26.53
CA SER A 3 -6.96 27.32 25.90
C SER A 3 -5.76 27.17 24.97
N THR A 4 -4.72 26.53 25.49
CA THR A 4 -3.58 26.14 24.68
C THR A 4 -4.10 25.21 23.60
N ASN A 5 -4.04 25.71 22.35
CA ASN A 5 -4.14 24.96 21.10
C ASN A 5 -3.21 23.74 21.16
N THR A 6 -3.70 22.70 21.82
CA THR A 6 -3.13 21.35 21.87
C THR A 6 -3.67 20.57 20.69
N TYR A 7 -3.75 21.21 19.52
CA TYR A 7 -3.70 20.46 18.27
C TYR A 7 -2.28 19.91 18.20
N ASP A 8 -2.12 18.74 18.82
CA ASP A 8 -0.91 17.96 18.96
C ASP A 8 0.03 18.23 17.78
N GLU A 9 1.18 18.87 18.02
CA GLU A 9 2.17 19.11 16.96
C GLU A 9 2.55 17.80 16.23
N ALA A 10 2.34 16.66 16.89
CA ALA A 10 2.44 15.32 16.34
C ALA A 10 1.59 15.10 15.06
N TRP A 11 0.44 15.76 14.92
CA TRP A 11 -0.43 15.66 13.74
C TRP A 11 0.04 16.52 12.56
N VAL A 12 0.49 17.75 12.84
CA VAL A 12 1.04 18.66 11.83
C VAL A 12 2.37 18.13 11.30
N LYS A 13 3.18 17.53 12.18
CA LYS A 13 4.54 17.05 11.89
C LYS A 13 4.62 15.55 11.58
N GLY A 14 3.49 14.85 11.54
CA GLY A 14 3.38 13.39 11.49
C GLY A 14 3.88 12.76 10.18
N SER A 15 5.15 12.92 9.87
CA SER A 15 5.82 12.15 8.82
C SER A 15 5.69 10.68 9.19
N ALA A 16 5.36 9.83 8.22
CA ALA A 16 5.29 8.40 8.47
C ALA A 16 6.62 7.92 9.10
N PRO A 17 6.59 7.15 10.19
CA PRO A 17 7.80 6.70 10.87
C PRO A 17 8.70 5.95 9.89
N LEU A 18 10.01 6.13 10.03
CA LEU A 18 11.03 5.67 9.06
C LEU A 18 10.87 4.19 8.69
N TRP A 19 10.48 3.33 9.64
CA TRP A 19 10.23 1.90 9.39
C TRP A 19 9.16 1.63 8.33
N LYS A 20 8.14 2.48 8.21
CA LYS A 20 7.10 2.34 7.17
C LYS A 20 7.64 2.65 5.78
N LYS A 21 8.51 3.67 5.66
CA LYS A 21 9.22 3.96 4.41
C LYS A 21 10.15 2.81 4.05
N LEU A 22 10.80 2.23 5.06
CA LEU A 22 11.72 1.10 4.90
C LEU A 22 10.98 -0.15 4.40
N LEU A 23 9.76 -0.44 4.89
CA LEU A 23 8.93 -1.53 4.37
C LEU A 23 8.52 -1.34 2.90
N VAL A 24 8.17 -0.11 2.49
CA VAL A 24 7.87 0.18 1.08
C VAL A 24 9.10 -0.10 0.22
N TRP A 25 10.27 0.39 0.61
CA TRP A 25 11.51 0.12 -0.10
C TRP A 25 11.86 -1.36 -0.13
N ILE A 26 11.72 -2.09 0.98
CA ILE A 26 11.92 -3.55 0.99
C ILE A 26 10.99 -4.23 -0.02
N SER A 27 9.70 -3.88 -0.05
CA SER A 27 8.75 -4.49 -1.00
C SER A 27 9.12 -4.21 -2.46
N ILE A 28 9.53 -2.97 -2.77
CA ILE A 28 9.94 -2.56 -4.12
C ILE A 28 11.25 -3.26 -4.52
N THR A 29 12.23 -3.32 -3.61
CA THR A 29 13.49 -4.00 -3.86
C THR A 29 13.25 -5.49 -4.08
N PHE A 30 12.40 -6.13 -3.29
CA PHE A 30 12.09 -7.55 -3.43
C PHE A 30 11.35 -7.85 -4.73
N ALA A 31 10.34 -7.03 -5.09
CA ALA A 31 9.62 -7.17 -6.35
C ALA A 31 10.53 -6.95 -7.57
N THR A 32 11.41 -5.94 -7.50
CA THR A 32 12.40 -5.68 -8.55
C THR A 32 13.41 -6.83 -8.67
N LEU A 33 13.88 -7.36 -7.54
CA LEU A 33 14.82 -8.48 -7.52
C LEU A 33 14.18 -9.75 -8.10
N ALA A 34 12.92 -10.02 -7.75
CA ALA A 34 12.15 -11.13 -8.31
C ALA A 34 12.02 -10.99 -9.83
N LEU A 35 11.67 -9.79 -10.32
CA LEU A 35 11.57 -9.50 -11.75
C LEU A 35 12.91 -9.67 -12.49
N ILE A 36 14.02 -9.22 -11.90
CA ILE A 36 15.37 -9.43 -12.47
C ILE A 36 15.71 -10.92 -12.50
N GLY A 37 15.37 -11.65 -11.45
CA GLY A 37 15.55 -13.10 -11.36
C GLY A 37 14.83 -13.86 -12.48
N SER A 38 13.68 -13.38 -12.92
CA SER A 38 12.90 -13.98 -14.02
C SER A 38 13.60 -13.96 -15.38
N PHE A 39 14.66 -13.14 -15.55
CA PHE A 39 15.48 -13.13 -16.76
C PHE A 39 16.60 -14.17 -16.74
N GLN A 40 16.82 -14.86 -15.61
CA GLN A 40 17.80 -15.93 -15.50
C GLN A 40 17.16 -17.29 -15.81
N PRO A 41 17.83 -18.18 -16.54
CA PRO A 41 17.37 -19.55 -16.74
C PRO A 41 17.31 -20.31 -15.40
N PRO A 42 16.28 -21.17 -15.18
CA PRO A 42 15.16 -21.41 -16.09
C PRO A 42 14.17 -20.23 -16.11
N TYR A 43 13.75 -19.85 -17.32
CA TYR A 43 12.74 -18.81 -17.51
C TYR A 43 11.40 -19.25 -16.90
N PRO A 44 10.57 -18.30 -16.43
CA PRO A 44 9.24 -18.64 -15.92
C PRO A 44 8.44 -19.36 -17.00
N SER A 45 7.81 -20.46 -16.62
CA SER A 45 6.96 -21.25 -17.52
C SER A 45 5.64 -20.56 -17.84
N SER A 46 5.20 -19.60 -17.01
CA SER A 46 4.02 -18.77 -17.25
C SER A 46 4.23 -17.30 -16.88
N TRP A 47 4.05 -16.42 -17.86
CA TRP A 47 3.99 -14.97 -17.63
C TRP A 47 2.81 -14.55 -16.74
N VAL A 48 1.76 -15.38 -16.67
CA VAL A 48 0.59 -15.14 -15.81
C VAL A 48 0.94 -15.40 -14.34
N GLY A 49 1.67 -16.48 -14.04
CA GLY A 49 2.13 -16.77 -12.68
C GLY A 49 3.07 -15.68 -12.17
N LEU A 50 4.07 -15.32 -12.98
CA LEU A 50 4.97 -14.20 -12.68
C LEU A 50 4.21 -12.89 -12.41
N GLY A 51 3.22 -12.57 -13.25
CA GLY A 51 2.41 -11.35 -13.09
C GLY A 51 1.65 -11.32 -11.75
N LEU A 52 1.11 -12.46 -11.33
CA LEU A 52 0.41 -12.60 -10.04
C LEU A 52 1.36 -12.46 -8.85
N GLU A 53 2.56 -13.04 -8.94
CA GLU A 53 3.58 -12.93 -7.88
C GLU A 53 4.09 -11.49 -7.72
N VAL A 54 4.39 -10.81 -8.84
CA VAL A 54 4.79 -9.40 -8.81
C VAL A 54 3.66 -8.53 -8.25
N ALA A 55 2.41 -8.78 -8.67
CA ALA A 55 1.25 -8.08 -8.13
C ALA A 55 1.11 -8.30 -6.62
N ALA A 56 1.31 -9.52 -6.12
CA ALA A 56 1.27 -9.86 -4.70
C ALA A 56 2.28 -9.04 -3.88
N MET A 57 3.50 -8.86 -4.40
CA MET A 57 4.56 -8.10 -3.72
C MET A 57 4.31 -6.60 -3.73
N LEU A 58 3.76 -6.06 -4.82
CA LEU A 58 3.50 -4.63 -4.98
C LEU A 58 2.26 -4.16 -4.21
N LEU A 59 1.24 -5.00 -4.09
CA LEU A 59 -0.06 -4.67 -3.48
C LEU A 59 0.04 -3.99 -2.09
N PRO A 60 0.79 -4.51 -1.09
CA PRO A 60 0.91 -3.85 0.22
C PRO A 60 1.60 -2.48 0.13
N GLY A 61 2.59 -2.32 -0.76
CA GLY A 61 3.29 -1.06 -0.99
C GLY A 61 2.38 -0.01 -1.61
N LEU A 62 1.64 -0.37 -2.68
CA LEU A 62 0.68 0.53 -3.31
C LEU A 62 -0.46 0.92 -2.36
N TRP A 63 -0.98 -0.03 -1.58
CA TRP A 63 -2.03 0.25 -0.61
C TRP A 63 -1.57 1.25 0.44
N TRP A 64 -0.33 1.11 0.93
CA TRP A 64 0.26 2.06 1.86
C TRP A 64 0.36 3.46 1.25
N LEU A 65 0.89 3.57 0.03
CA LEU A 65 1.05 4.85 -0.67
C LEU A 65 -0.29 5.54 -0.88
N TRP A 66 -1.32 4.78 -1.25
CA TRP A 66 -2.67 5.31 -1.39
C TRP A 66 -3.25 5.80 -0.07
N CYS A 67 -3.10 5.04 1.02
CA CYS A 67 -3.54 5.46 2.35
C CYS A 67 -2.81 6.74 2.81
N GLU A 68 -1.49 6.79 2.61
CA GLU A 68 -0.66 7.94 2.96
C GLU A 68 -1.04 9.19 2.15
N HIS A 69 -1.33 9.04 0.86
CA HIS A 69 -1.80 10.13 0.02
C HIS A 69 -3.14 10.69 0.51
N GLN A 70 -4.09 9.82 0.86
CA GLN A 70 -5.39 10.23 1.41
C GLN A 70 -5.25 10.90 2.78
N ASP A 71 -4.41 10.35 3.67
CA ASP A 71 -4.12 10.93 4.98
C ASP A 71 -3.50 12.32 4.84
N ARG A 72 -2.59 12.53 3.87
CA ARG A 72 -2.03 13.86 3.57
C ARG A 72 -3.08 14.83 3.07
N LYS A 73 -3.98 14.40 2.19
CA LYS A 73 -5.07 15.24 1.68
C LYS A 73 -6.00 15.67 2.82
N ALA A 74 -6.39 14.75 3.69
CA ALA A 74 -7.21 15.05 4.86
C ALA A 74 -6.54 16.06 5.81
N ARG A 75 -5.22 15.93 6.03
CA ARG A 75 -4.46 16.90 6.84
C ARG A 75 -4.37 18.27 6.19
N ALA A 76 -4.20 18.34 4.87
CA ALA A 76 -4.16 19.62 4.16
C ALA A 76 -5.49 20.36 4.27
N THR A 77 -6.61 19.66 4.07
CA THR A 77 -7.95 20.24 4.25
C THR A 77 -8.21 20.68 5.69
N PHE A 78 -7.77 19.89 6.68
CA PHE A 78 -7.87 20.30 8.08
C PHE A 78 -7.02 21.54 8.38
N ALA A 79 -5.77 21.60 7.92
CA ALA A 79 -4.89 22.75 8.12
C ALA A 79 -5.47 24.03 7.49
N GLU A 80 -6.15 23.92 6.34
CA GLU A 80 -6.88 25.02 5.73
C GLU A 80 -8.09 25.45 6.57
N SER A 81 -8.88 24.48 7.06
CA SER A 81 -10.02 24.76 7.94
C SER A 81 -9.61 25.45 9.26
N VAL A 82 -8.49 25.05 9.85
CA VAL A 82 -7.94 25.68 11.07
C VAL A 82 -7.53 27.13 10.81
N LYS A 83 -6.92 27.43 9.65
CA LYS A 83 -6.61 28.81 9.27
C LYS A 83 -7.89 29.65 9.13
N PHE A 84 -8.94 29.09 8.53
CA PHE A 84 -10.22 29.79 8.42
C PHE A 84 -10.84 30.09 9.79
N HIS A 85 -10.74 29.15 10.74
CA HIS A 85 -11.23 29.34 12.11
C HIS A 85 -10.51 30.45 12.89
N GLN A 86 -9.27 30.82 12.51
CA GLN A 86 -8.58 31.96 13.11
C GLN A 86 -9.19 33.31 12.75
N PHE A 87 -9.98 33.38 11.67
CA PHE A 87 -10.64 34.60 11.21
C PHE A 87 -12.11 34.69 11.61
N LEU A 88 -12.66 33.66 12.26
CA LEU A 88 -14.04 33.62 12.72
C LEU A 88 -14.19 34.28 14.09
N THR A 89 -15.30 35.00 14.28
CA THR A 89 -15.65 35.52 15.60
C THR A 89 -16.24 34.42 16.50
N GLU A 90 -16.33 34.68 17.81
CA GLU A 90 -16.92 33.73 18.76
C GLU A 90 -18.39 33.37 18.44
N GLU A 91 -19.15 34.30 17.85
CA GLU A 91 -20.51 34.02 17.36
C GLU A 91 -20.51 33.10 16.13
N ASP A 92 -19.60 33.32 15.18
CA ASP A 92 -19.47 32.47 14.00
C ASP A 92 -19.03 31.05 14.36
N LEU A 93 -18.14 30.92 15.35
CA LEU A 93 -17.70 29.62 15.87
C LEU A 93 -18.84 28.82 16.51
N ARG A 94 -19.84 29.48 17.14
CA ARG A 94 -21.03 28.79 17.66
C ARG A 94 -21.92 28.24 16.54
N LEU A 95 -21.91 28.85 15.35
CA LEU A 95 -22.70 28.42 14.21
C LEU A 95 -22.00 27.30 13.41
N VAL A 96 -20.68 27.37 13.26
CA VAL A 96 -19.89 26.43 12.43
C VAL A 96 -19.38 25.22 13.23
N GLY A 97 -19.24 25.37 14.55
CA GLY A 97 -18.68 24.36 15.44
C GLY A 97 -17.14 24.31 15.41
N GLU A 98 -16.55 23.50 16.29
CA GLU A 98 -15.09 23.36 16.37
C GLU A 98 -14.54 22.48 15.23
N ALA A 99 -13.38 22.87 14.70
CA ALA A 99 -12.65 22.10 13.71
C ALA A 99 -12.24 20.73 14.30
N THR A 100 -12.93 19.67 13.88
CA THR A 100 -12.65 18.31 14.37
C THR A 100 -11.44 17.71 13.65
N PRO A 101 -10.43 17.18 14.37
CA PRO A 101 -9.24 16.61 13.74
C PRO A 101 -9.60 15.37 12.89
N PRO A 102 -9.02 15.22 11.68
CA PRO A 102 -9.30 14.07 10.83
C PRO A 102 -8.76 12.80 11.49
N ARG A 103 -9.64 11.81 11.68
CA ARG A 103 -9.22 10.50 12.20
C ARG A 103 -8.39 9.76 11.14
N PRO A 104 -7.28 9.10 11.52
CA PRO A 104 -6.50 8.31 10.58
C PRO A 104 -7.38 7.16 10.08
N ARG A 105 -7.39 6.92 8.77
CA ARG A 105 -8.24 5.89 8.19
C ARG A 105 -7.87 4.52 8.76
N GLN A 106 -8.87 3.71 9.14
CA GLN A 106 -8.61 2.32 9.50
C GLN A 106 -7.96 1.60 8.31
N ARG A 107 -6.66 1.34 8.42
CA ARG A 107 -5.89 0.65 7.40
C ARG A 107 -6.21 -0.84 7.53
N ARG A 108 -6.98 -1.39 6.58
CA ARG A 108 -7.39 -2.81 6.54
C ARG A 108 -6.22 -3.74 6.18
N TRP A 109 -5.11 -3.65 6.91
CA TRP A 109 -3.89 -4.42 6.68
C TRP A 109 -4.10 -5.94 6.62
N PRO A 110 -4.91 -6.55 7.50
CA PRO A 110 -5.16 -7.99 7.42
C PRO A 110 -5.78 -8.40 6.09
N LEU A 111 -6.69 -7.58 5.55
CA LEU A 111 -7.33 -7.85 4.25
C LEU A 111 -6.33 -7.76 3.10
N VAL A 112 -5.47 -6.74 3.11
CA VAL A 112 -4.43 -6.55 2.09
C VAL A 112 -3.39 -7.68 2.13
N ALA A 113 -2.99 -8.09 3.33
CA ALA A 113 -2.10 -9.23 3.52
C ALA A 113 -2.73 -10.54 3.01
N LEU A 114 -4.02 -10.76 3.29
CA LEU A 114 -4.75 -11.93 2.80
C LEU A 114 -4.83 -11.94 1.27
N ILE A 115 -5.16 -10.81 0.65
CA ILE A 115 -5.21 -10.70 -0.82
C ILE A 115 -3.82 -10.94 -1.44
N ALA A 116 -2.76 -10.36 -0.87
CA ALA A 116 -1.40 -10.58 -1.33
C ALA A 116 -0.99 -12.06 -1.21
N LEU A 117 -1.33 -12.72 -0.10
CA LEU A 117 -1.04 -14.13 0.11
C LEU A 117 -1.79 -15.04 -0.86
N VAL A 118 -3.06 -14.73 -1.15
CA VAL A 118 -3.86 -15.45 -2.15
C VAL A 118 -3.27 -15.26 -3.55
N LEU A 119 -2.91 -14.04 -3.94
CA LEU A 119 -2.27 -13.76 -5.24
C LEU A 119 -0.96 -14.54 -5.40
N PHE A 120 -0.14 -14.55 -4.36
CA PHE A 120 1.13 -15.29 -4.36
C PHE A 120 0.89 -16.80 -4.49
N ALA A 121 -0.03 -17.36 -3.70
CA ALA A 121 -0.34 -18.79 -3.77
C ALA A 121 -0.93 -19.20 -5.12
N VAL A 122 -1.78 -18.36 -5.72
CA VAL A 122 -2.32 -18.64 -7.06
C VAL A 122 -1.21 -18.55 -8.11
N GLY A 123 -0.32 -17.56 -8.04
CA GLY A 123 0.83 -17.43 -8.93
C GLY A 123 1.69 -18.69 -8.96
N THR A 124 2.09 -19.18 -7.79
CA THR A 124 2.92 -20.39 -7.67
C THR A 124 2.21 -21.65 -8.17
N THR A 125 0.90 -21.79 -7.95
CA THR A 125 0.13 -22.92 -8.49
C THR A 125 0.02 -22.90 -10.02
N VAL A 126 -0.09 -21.71 -10.61
CA VAL A 126 -0.14 -21.54 -12.08
C VAL A 126 1.19 -21.93 -12.71
N ASP A 127 2.31 -21.51 -12.12
CA ASP A 127 3.65 -21.88 -12.60
C ASP A 127 3.89 -23.39 -12.46
N THR A 128 3.54 -23.98 -11.31
CA THR A 128 3.66 -25.43 -11.10
C THR A 128 2.79 -26.22 -12.08
N ALA A 129 1.58 -25.74 -12.40
CA ALA A 129 0.70 -26.37 -13.37
C ALA A 129 1.24 -26.25 -14.81
N ALA A 130 1.87 -25.13 -15.15
CA ALA A 130 2.52 -24.95 -16.45
C ALA A 130 3.66 -25.96 -16.63
N ASP A 131 4.51 -26.14 -15.62
CA ASP A 131 5.61 -27.12 -15.66
C ASP A 131 5.12 -28.57 -15.79
N ALA A 132 4.05 -28.93 -15.07
CA ALA A 132 3.48 -30.29 -15.08
C ALA A 132 2.86 -30.69 -16.42
N SER A 133 2.53 -29.73 -17.30
CA SER A 133 1.95 -29.99 -18.63
C SER A 133 3.00 -30.21 -19.73
N ALA A 134 4.27 -29.87 -19.48
CA ALA A 134 5.36 -30.02 -20.43
C ALA A 134 5.86 -31.47 -20.70
N PRO A 135 5.88 -32.42 -19.74
CA PRO A 135 6.57 -33.71 -19.95
C PRO A 135 5.81 -34.72 -20.83
N ALA A 136 4.55 -34.50 -21.18
CA ALA A 136 3.77 -35.44 -21.99
C ALA A 136 4.06 -35.35 -23.51
N ALA A 137 4.65 -34.24 -23.98
CA ALA A 137 4.90 -34.03 -25.41
C ALA A 137 6.22 -34.62 -25.92
N GLU A 138 7.21 -34.85 -25.04
CA GLU A 138 8.56 -35.27 -25.46
C GLU A 138 8.70 -36.81 -25.60
N SER A 139 7.82 -37.61 -24.97
CA SER A 139 7.87 -39.07 -25.09
C SER A 139 7.27 -39.63 -26.39
N VAL A 140 6.51 -38.81 -27.13
CA VAL A 140 5.84 -39.23 -28.38
C VAL A 140 6.74 -39.02 -29.61
N SER A 141 7.77 -38.17 -29.54
CA SER A 141 8.67 -37.89 -30.67
C SER A 141 9.98 -38.70 -30.67
N ARG A 142 10.22 -39.52 -29.64
CA ARG A 142 11.39 -40.42 -29.55
C ARG A 142 11.08 -41.89 -29.86
N GLN A 143 9.86 -42.21 -30.30
CA GLN A 143 9.49 -43.50 -30.90
C GLN A 143 9.38 -43.35 -32.41
#